data_AF-A0A9D6MDR1-F1
#
_entry.id   AF-A0A9D6MDR1-F1
#
_cell.length_a   1.000
_cell.length_b   1.000
_cell.length_c   1.000
_cell.angle_alpha   90.00
_cell.angle_beta   90.00
_cell.angle_gamma   90.00
#
_symmetry.space_group_name_H-M   'P 1'
#
loop_
_entity.id
_entity.type
_entity.pdbx_description
1 polymer ?
#
loop_
_entity_poly.entity_id
_entity_poly.type
_entity_poly.pdbx_seq_one_letter_code
_entity_poly.pdbx_strand_id
1 'polypeptide(L)'
;MDTLLLTPAESFWLRWHAEHGEAATARRARIALLAGSGAPAEAIAAALGISTIGAARAANQFARQRLGAFPHPALSLDETLSAAHVDMAHARHVADLSLALFEHTHSLHHLPAKLRPILETAAMLHNVGLGIDEPQHHTAGRELLCGMNLIGYTKEQQRIMACAVSFHRKPVKPEEEENYTALPAARRRPTLILSALLRIADGLDWSQSQTTRLHGVVISPKVITLRLSGPEAEGDAARARKKADLWRDVMHIDVGTSATPRPPPDLSQLAEMPIGPETPMSDLARRALAVNLLSWQSNESGSVDGDPTALKAVRLAARRLRAALILFGDYFKKKPVTRLQGELRRVENLLSPVRDIEVILADARAYQAERSKDNAAAEEMPVIAAWDKERQRLLAEAKTWLGGPRAADLQTDLTNFITAPPVRQDEPLHTGAALVLRTVLSELEEREAAVARDKPKTYHRLRLAIKRVRYTLEFYSAALGPLSEEMIADLVRLQARLGALSDGRILQKRLAEFLDSWAEDQARRKAPQLFGAHSVLQYSQARREDWGRGLKKLKPDWTPVRASRLRRRVNILLRALKAGVVPKIAPRPQPGRVVA
;
A
#
# COMPACT_ATOMS: atom_id res chain seq x y z
N MET A 1 -26.90 3.33 -54.73
CA MET A 1 -25.88 2.60 -53.97
C MET A 1 -26.31 2.66 -52.53
N ASP A 2 -26.75 1.54 -51.96
CA ASP A 2 -26.99 1.47 -50.52
C ASP A 2 -25.70 1.91 -49.80
N THR A 3 -25.84 2.81 -48.83
CA THR A 3 -24.71 3.32 -48.06
C THR A 3 -24.02 2.14 -47.37
N LEU A 4 -22.74 1.94 -47.69
CA LEU A 4 -21.92 0.87 -47.13
C LEU A 4 -21.66 1.14 -45.64
N LEU A 5 -22.59 0.77 -44.76
CA LEU A 5 -22.40 0.95 -43.32
C LEU A 5 -21.37 -0.05 -42.78
N LEU A 6 -20.40 0.44 -42.01
CA LEU A 6 -19.41 -0.37 -41.31
C LEU A 6 -19.93 -0.73 -39.91
N THR A 7 -19.79 -2.00 -39.54
CA THR A 7 -19.94 -2.40 -38.14
C THR A 7 -18.79 -1.83 -37.29
N PRO A 8 -18.95 -1.75 -35.96
CA PRO A 8 -17.86 -1.37 -35.06
C PRO A 8 -16.60 -2.23 -35.22
N ALA A 9 -16.75 -3.55 -35.35
CA ALA A 9 -15.63 -4.48 -35.53
C ALA A 9 -14.91 -4.29 -36.87
N GLU A 10 -15.66 -4.04 -37.96
CA GLU A 10 -15.06 -3.70 -39.25
C GLU A 10 -14.27 -2.39 -39.17
N SER A 11 -14.84 -1.38 -38.52
CA SER A 11 -14.15 -0.09 -38.33
C SER A 11 -12.86 -0.25 -37.51
N PHE A 12 -12.86 -1.15 -36.52
CA PHE A 12 -11.66 -1.49 -35.75
C PHE A 12 -10.59 -2.15 -36.65
N TRP A 13 -10.93 -3.25 -37.33
CA TRP A 13 -9.95 -3.99 -38.14
C TRP A 13 -9.45 -3.21 -39.35
N LEU A 14 -10.30 -2.42 -39.99
CA LEU A 14 -9.87 -1.55 -41.09
C LEU A 14 -8.89 -0.47 -40.61
N ARG A 15 -9.11 0.13 -39.44
CA ARG A 15 -8.13 1.07 -38.85
C ARG A 15 -6.82 0.36 -38.51
N TRP A 16 -6.91 -0.81 -37.88
CA TRP A 16 -5.73 -1.61 -37.57
C TRP A 16 -4.92 -1.92 -38.84
N HIS A 17 -5.57 -2.38 -39.92
CA HIS A 17 -4.90 -2.64 -41.20
C HIS A 17 -4.36 -1.39 -41.87
N ALA A 18 -5.04 -0.25 -41.76
CA ALA A 18 -4.58 1.03 -42.31
C ALA A 18 -3.29 1.55 -41.65
N GLU A 19 -3.04 1.14 -40.40
CA GLU A 19 -1.89 1.52 -39.59
C GLU A 19 -0.76 0.47 -39.63
N HIS A 20 -1.10 -0.82 -39.56
CA HIS A 20 -0.13 -1.91 -39.35
C HIS A 20 0.01 -2.85 -40.56
N GLY A 21 -0.92 -2.79 -41.51
CA GLY A 21 -0.89 -3.64 -42.70
C GLY A 21 0.20 -3.23 -43.68
N GLU A 22 0.66 -4.19 -44.49
CA GLU A 22 1.52 -3.89 -45.65
C GLU A 22 0.87 -2.85 -46.57
N ALA A 23 1.68 -2.12 -47.34
CA ALA A 23 1.24 -0.95 -48.11
C ALA A 23 -0.04 -1.17 -48.94
N ALA A 24 -0.19 -2.33 -49.59
CA ALA A 24 -1.37 -2.65 -50.37
C ALA A 24 -2.62 -2.90 -49.50
N THR A 25 -2.46 -3.59 -48.38
CA THR A 25 -3.53 -3.88 -47.41
C THR A 25 -3.95 -2.61 -46.68
N ALA A 26 -2.99 -1.80 -46.22
CA ALA A 26 -3.26 -0.52 -45.59
C ALA A 26 -4.01 0.45 -46.52
N ARG A 27 -3.61 0.51 -47.80
CA ARG A 27 -4.30 1.31 -48.81
C ARG A 27 -5.74 0.85 -49.02
N ARG A 28 -5.98 -0.47 -49.20
CA ARG A 28 -7.33 -1.02 -49.33
C ARG A 28 -8.20 -0.75 -48.10
N ALA A 29 -7.61 -0.80 -46.91
CA ALA A 29 -8.32 -0.51 -45.67
C ALA A 29 -8.76 0.96 -45.58
N ARG A 30 -7.88 1.90 -45.96
CA ARG A 30 -8.21 3.34 -46.05
C ARG A 30 -9.32 3.61 -47.07
N ILE A 31 -9.30 2.93 -48.22
CA ILE A 31 -10.39 3.01 -49.21
C ILE A 31 -11.71 2.55 -48.59
N ALA A 32 -11.72 1.39 -47.91
CA ALA A 32 -12.92 0.86 -47.27
C ALA A 32 -13.46 1.76 -46.15
N LEU A 33 -12.58 2.39 -45.36
CA LEU A 33 -12.98 3.37 -44.32
C LEU A 33 -13.67 4.60 -44.94
N LEU A 34 -13.08 5.19 -45.98
CA LEU A 34 -13.65 6.36 -46.66
C LEU A 34 -14.95 6.02 -47.41
N ALA A 35 -15.01 4.85 -48.05
CA ALA A 35 -16.25 4.36 -48.65
C ALA A 35 -17.34 4.15 -47.58
N GLY A 36 -16.95 3.66 -46.40
CA GLY A 36 -17.83 3.46 -45.25
C GLY A 36 -18.38 4.75 -44.65
N SER A 37 -17.68 5.88 -44.82
CA SER A 37 -18.17 7.21 -44.45
C SER A 37 -19.04 7.87 -45.53
N GLY A 38 -19.36 7.15 -46.62
CA GLY A 38 -20.17 7.66 -47.74
C GLY A 38 -19.40 8.49 -48.76
N ALA A 39 -18.06 8.48 -48.76
CA ALA A 39 -17.29 9.24 -49.75
C ALA A 39 -17.40 8.61 -51.16
N PRO A 40 -17.65 9.41 -52.22
CA PRO A 40 -17.68 8.90 -53.59
C PRO A 40 -16.26 8.52 -54.07
N ALA A 41 -16.18 7.65 -55.08
CA ALA A 41 -14.91 7.09 -55.55
C ALA A 41 -13.90 8.17 -56.00
N GLU A 42 -14.37 9.28 -56.55
CA GLU A 42 -13.57 10.45 -56.95
C GLU A 42 -12.89 11.12 -55.75
N ALA A 43 -13.63 11.29 -54.65
CA ALA A 43 -13.11 11.89 -53.43
C ALA A 43 -12.08 10.98 -52.76
N ILE A 44 -12.35 9.66 -52.74
CA ILE A 44 -11.40 8.65 -52.22
C ILE A 44 -10.12 8.64 -53.06
N ALA A 45 -10.25 8.68 -54.37
CA ALA A 45 -9.13 8.69 -55.31
C ALA A 45 -8.23 9.92 -55.12
N ALA A 46 -8.84 11.11 -54.99
CA ALA A 46 -8.13 12.35 -54.70
C ALA A 46 -7.42 12.30 -53.33
N ALA A 47 -8.10 11.83 -52.28
CA ALA A 47 -7.54 11.76 -50.93
C ALA A 47 -6.34 10.81 -50.80
N LEU A 48 -6.30 9.73 -51.59
CA LEU A 48 -5.27 8.69 -51.51
C LEU A 48 -4.26 8.72 -52.67
N GLY A 49 -4.39 9.64 -53.62
CA GLY A 49 -3.49 9.75 -54.77
C GLY A 49 -3.54 8.52 -55.69
N ILE A 50 -4.73 7.98 -55.96
CA ILE A 50 -4.94 6.80 -56.81
C ILE A 50 -5.96 7.08 -57.93
N SER A 51 -6.12 6.16 -58.87
CA SER A 51 -7.15 6.30 -59.91
C SER A 51 -8.56 6.05 -59.38
N THR A 52 -9.54 6.79 -59.90
CA THR A 52 -10.98 6.61 -59.58
C THR A 52 -11.45 5.18 -59.82
N ILE A 53 -11.00 4.56 -60.92
CA ILE A 53 -11.30 3.15 -61.24
C ILE A 53 -10.73 2.22 -60.17
N GLY A 54 -9.52 2.47 -59.70
CA GLY A 54 -8.88 1.68 -58.64
C GLY A 54 -9.60 1.81 -57.29
N ALA A 55 -9.99 3.04 -56.92
CA ALA A 55 -10.79 3.30 -55.73
C ALA A 55 -12.16 2.60 -55.78
N ALA A 56 -12.89 2.75 -56.88
CA ALA A 56 -14.19 2.11 -57.08
C ALA A 56 -14.10 0.58 -57.06
N ARG A 57 -13.06 0.00 -57.69
CA ARG A 57 -12.85 -1.45 -57.69
C ARG A 57 -12.60 -1.99 -56.27
N ALA A 58 -11.73 -1.35 -55.50
CA ALA A 58 -11.42 -1.77 -54.14
C ALA A 58 -12.63 -1.59 -53.18
N ALA A 59 -13.37 -0.49 -53.31
CA ALA A 59 -14.60 -0.28 -52.53
C ALA A 59 -15.66 -1.34 -52.85
N ASN A 60 -15.87 -1.67 -54.13
CA ASN A 60 -16.79 -2.73 -54.55
C ASN A 60 -16.33 -4.12 -54.09
N GLN A 61 -15.02 -4.39 -54.07
CA GLN A 61 -14.49 -5.64 -53.54
C GLN A 61 -14.82 -5.78 -52.05
N PHE A 62 -14.58 -4.73 -51.26
CA PHE A 62 -14.93 -4.74 -49.84
C PHE A 62 -16.45 -4.82 -49.62
N ALA A 63 -17.27 -4.15 -50.43
CA ALA A 63 -18.72 -4.27 -50.34
C ALA A 63 -19.22 -5.72 -50.50
N ARG A 64 -18.53 -6.53 -51.33
CA ARG A 64 -18.87 -7.94 -51.56
C ARG A 64 -18.28 -8.90 -50.53
N GLN A 65 -17.02 -8.71 -50.15
CA GLN A 65 -16.25 -9.68 -49.34
C GLN A 65 -16.09 -9.26 -47.88
N ARG A 66 -16.45 -8.01 -47.53
CA ARG A 66 -16.25 -7.40 -46.19
C ARG A 66 -14.82 -7.65 -45.69
N LEU A 67 -14.61 -8.00 -44.42
CA LEU A 67 -13.29 -8.32 -43.88
C LEU A 67 -12.63 -9.54 -44.55
N GLY A 68 -13.39 -10.40 -45.25
CA GLY A 68 -12.83 -11.49 -46.04
C GLY A 68 -11.91 -11.03 -47.19
N ALA A 69 -11.94 -9.74 -47.56
CA ALA A 69 -10.98 -9.15 -48.50
C ALA A 69 -9.59 -8.87 -47.89
N PHE A 70 -9.45 -9.02 -46.57
CA PHE A 70 -8.25 -8.69 -45.79
C PHE A 70 -7.65 -9.94 -45.15
N PRO A 71 -6.32 -10.01 -45.01
CA PRO A 71 -5.68 -11.12 -44.29
C PRO A 71 -5.99 -11.02 -42.80
N HIS A 72 -6.23 -12.16 -42.14
CA HIS A 72 -6.33 -12.19 -40.67
C HIS A 72 -4.97 -11.91 -40.03
N PRO A 73 -4.82 -10.84 -39.23
CA PRO A 73 -3.57 -10.54 -38.55
C PRO A 73 -3.23 -11.63 -37.52
N ALA A 74 -1.94 -11.97 -37.41
CA ALA A 74 -1.44 -12.86 -36.38
C ALA A 74 -0.99 -12.02 -35.19
N LEU A 75 -1.71 -12.11 -34.06
CA LEU A 75 -1.45 -11.33 -32.86
C LEU A 75 -1.26 -12.26 -31.66
N SER A 76 -0.33 -11.91 -30.79
CA SER A 76 -0.21 -12.50 -29.45
C SER A 76 -1.34 -12.01 -28.53
N LEU A 77 -1.49 -12.67 -27.37
CA LEU A 77 -2.43 -12.22 -26.35
C LEU A 77 -2.12 -10.79 -25.88
N ASP A 78 -0.85 -10.48 -25.60
CA ASP A 78 -0.42 -9.17 -25.12
C ASP A 78 -0.66 -8.06 -26.16
N GLU A 79 -0.36 -8.33 -27.43
CA GLU A 79 -0.67 -7.39 -28.52
C GLU A 79 -2.17 -7.14 -28.65
N THR A 80 -2.99 -8.19 -28.51
CA THR A 80 -4.45 -8.08 -28.57
C THR A 80 -4.99 -7.23 -27.42
N LEU A 81 -4.58 -7.53 -26.18
CA LEU A 81 -4.99 -6.79 -24.98
C LEU A 81 -4.55 -5.33 -25.04
N SER A 82 -3.32 -5.08 -25.52
CA SER A 82 -2.78 -3.73 -25.68
C SER A 82 -3.52 -2.95 -26.76
N ALA A 83 -3.79 -3.55 -27.93
CA ALA A 83 -4.50 -2.88 -29.02
C ALA A 83 -5.93 -2.48 -28.63
N ALA A 84 -6.59 -3.32 -27.83
CA ALA A 84 -7.95 -3.08 -27.34
C ALA A 84 -8.02 -2.24 -26.06
N HIS A 85 -6.88 -1.84 -25.48
CA HIS A 85 -6.81 -1.04 -24.25
C HIS A 85 -7.58 -1.68 -23.08
N VAL A 86 -7.41 -2.99 -22.89
CA VAL A 86 -8.13 -3.75 -21.86
C VAL A 86 -7.69 -3.33 -20.45
N ASP A 87 -8.64 -3.23 -19.52
CA ASP A 87 -8.34 -3.12 -18.09
C ASP A 87 -7.69 -4.42 -17.60
N MET A 88 -6.37 -4.37 -17.46
CA MET A 88 -5.56 -5.52 -17.07
C MET A 88 -5.79 -5.95 -15.62
N ALA A 89 -6.22 -5.06 -14.72
CA ALA A 89 -6.47 -5.42 -13.32
C ALA A 89 -7.72 -6.29 -13.22
N HIS A 90 -8.82 -5.83 -13.83
CA HIS A 90 -10.07 -6.57 -13.90
C HIS A 90 -9.92 -7.89 -14.68
N ALA A 91 -9.31 -7.86 -15.87
CA ALA A 91 -9.14 -9.04 -16.73
C ALA A 91 -8.35 -10.16 -16.01
N ARG A 92 -7.24 -9.82 -15.34
CA ARG A 92 -6.44 -10.79 -14.57
C ARG A 92 -7.23 -11.36 -13.41
N HIS A 93 -7.95 -10.51 -12.68
CA HIS A 93 -8.71 -10.98 -11.53
C HIS A 93 -9.84 -11.94 -11.93
N VAL A 94 -10.56 -11.63 -13.02
CA VAL A 94 -11.57 -12.53 -13.59
C VAL A 94 -10.94 -13.84 -14.09
N ALA A 95 -9.74 -13.80 -14.67
CA ALA A 95 -9.00 -14.99 -15.08
C ALA A 95 -8.63 -15.87 -13.87
N ASP A 96 -8.08 -15.29 -12.81
CA ASP A 96 -7.74 -16.01 -11.57
C ASP A 96 -8.98 -16.68 -10.94
N LEU A 97 -10.09 -15.97 -10.87
CA LEU A 97 -11.37 -16.49 -10.37
C LEU A 97 -11.92 -17.62 -11.27
N SER A 98 -11.84 -17.46 -12.59
CA SER A 98 -12.26 -18.48 -13.56
C SER A 98 -11.45 -19.77 -13.40
N LEU A 99 -10.13 -19.64 -13.23
CA LEU A 99 -9.24 -20.77 -13.01
C LEU A 99 -9.48 -21.44 -11.66
N ALA A 100 -9.70 -20.65 -10.59
CA ALA A 100 -10.05 -21.21 -9.29
C ALA A 100 -11.37 -22.00 -9.34
N LEU A 101 -12.39 -21.48 -10.02
CA LEU A 101 -13.65 -22.20 -10.22
C LEU A 101 -13.44 -23.49 -11.03
N PHE A 102 -12.65 -23.45 -12.11
CA PHE A 102 -12.31 -24.63 -12.91
C PHE A 102 -11.66 -25.74 -12.05
N GLU A 103 -10.70 -25.39 -11.21
CA GLU A 103 -10.04 -26.37 -10.34
C GLU A 103 -10.98 -26.89 -9.25
N HIS A 104 -11.70 -26.01 -8.55
CA HIS A 104 -12.57 -26.40 -7.44
C HIS A 104 -13.82 -27.18 -7.88
N THR A 105 -14.21 -27.09 -9.16
CA THR A 105 -15.38 -27.80 -9.71
C THR A 105 -14.99 -28.93 -10.66
N HIS A 106 -13.70 -29.29 -10.74
CA HIS A 106 -13.20 -30.35 -11.62
C HIS A 106 -13.90 -31.70 -11.42
N SER A 107 -14.25 -32.05 -10.17
CA SER A 107 -14.98 -33.27 -9.83
C SER A 107 -16.43 -33.30 -10.36
N LEU A 108 -16.96 -32.19 -10.87
CA LEU A 108 -18.29 -32.09 -11.46
C LEU A 108 -18.23 -32.09 -12.98
N HIS A 109 -17.36 -31.27 -13.56
CA HIS A 109 -17.32 -31.08 -15.01
C HIS A 109 -16.34 -32.01 -15.74
N HIS A 110 -15.34 -32.57 -15.05
CA HIS A 110 -14.34 -33.51 -15.58
C HIS A 110 -13.67 -33.03 -16.88
N LEU A 111 -13.42 -31.73 -16.97
CA LEU A 111 -12.81 -31.15 -18.17
C LEU A 111 -11.30 -31.35 -18.13
N PRO A 112 -10.65 -31.69 -19.26
CA PRO A 112 -9.22 -31.93 -19.26
C PRO A 112 -8.44 -30.63 -19.04
N ALA A 113 -7.31 -30.73 -18.32
CA ALA A 113 -6.45 -29.59 -17.97
C ALA A 113 -5.98 -28.74 -19.17
N LYS A 114 -5.93 -29.31 -20.39
CA LYS A 114 -5.62 -28.57 -21.62
C LYS A 114 -6.62 -27.47 -21.98
N LEU A 115 -7.81 -27.45 -21.38
CA LEU A 115 -8.79 -26.37 -21.53
C LEU A 115 -8.54 -25.20 -20.57
N ARG A 116 -7.68 -25.39 -19.56
CA ARG A 116 -7.33 -24.36 -18.58
C ARG A 116 -6.75 -23.08 -19.22
N PRO A 117 -5.76 -23.15 -20.14
CA PRO A 117 -5.22 -21.95 -20.78
C PRO A 117 -6.22 -21.25 -21.70
N ILE A 118 -7.17 -22.02 -22.26
CA ILE A 118 -8.25 -21.48 -23.12
C ILE A 118 -9.22 -20.66 -22.26
N LEU A 119 -9.59 -21.16 -21.08
CA LEU A 119 -10.43 -20.42 -20.14
C LEU A 119 -9.74 -19.15 -19.63
N GLU A 120 -8.48 -19.26 -19.23
CA GLU A 120 -7.66 -18.12 -18.78
C GLU A 120 -7.60 -17.04 -19.86
N THR A 121 -7.31 -17.43 -21.10
CA THR A 121 -7.20 -16.50 -22.23
C THR A 121 -8.56 -15.88 -22.58
N ALA A 122 -9.64 -16.67 -22.56
CA ALA A 122 -11.00 -16.16 -22.75
C ALA A 122 -11.38 -15.15 -21.65
N ALA A 123 -11.00 -15.42 -20.39
CA ALA A 123 -11.22 -14.52 -19.28
C ALA A 123 -10.40 -13.24 -19.40
N MET A 124 -9.16 -13.30 -19.87
CA MET A 124 -8.36 -12.11 -20.17
C MET A 124 -9.00 -11.25 -21.27
N LEU A 125 -9.65 -11.88 -22.25
CA LEU A 125 -10.21 -11.25 -23.45
C LEU A 125 -11.71 -10.91 -23.34
N HIS A 126 -12.40 -11.23 -22.25
CA HIS A 126 -13.86 -11.14 -22.17
C HIS A 126 -14.41 -9.73 -22.46
N ASN A 127 -13.65 -8.71 -22.10
CA ASN A 127 -13.98 -7.30 -22.30
C ASN A 127 -13.20 -6.62 -23.43
N VAL A 128 -12.53 -7.38 -24.31
CA VAL A 128 -11.75 -6.86 -25.44
C VAL A 128 -12.60 -6.01 -26.41
N GLY A 129 -13.92 -6.22 -26.43
CA GLY A 129 -14.85 -5.44 -27.25
C GLY A 129 -15.32 -4.10 -26.66
N LEU A 130 -14.93 -3.74 -25.41
CA LEU A 130 -15.44 -2.53 -24.76
C LEU A 130 -15.09 -1.24 -25.52
N GLY A 131 -13.85 -1.13 -26.00
CA GLY A 131 -13.41 0.02 -26.80
C GLY A 131 -13.98 0.06 -28.23
N ILE A 132 -14.74 -0.97 -28.64
CA ILE A 132 -15.29 -1.14 -29.98
C ILE A 132 -16.79 -0.84 -29.99
N ASP A 133 -17.55 -1.54 -29.16
CA ASP A 133 -18.99 -1.35 -28.96
C ASP A 133 -19.31 -1.66 -27.49
N GLU A 134 -19.32 -0.64 -26.62
CA GLU A 134 -19.57 -0.80 -25.20
C GLU A 134 -20.94 -1.49 -24.90
N PRO A 135 -22.07 -1.08 -25.51
CA PRO A 135 -23.35 -1.79 -25.34
C PRO A 135 -23.32 -3.26 -25.74
N GLN A 136 -22.52 -3.63 -26.74
CA GLN A 136 -22.44 -4.98 -27.30
C GLN A 136 -21.04 -5.61 -27.23
N HIS A 137 -20.26 -5.28 -26.20
CA HIS A 137 -18.84 -5.67 -26.11
C HIS A 137 -18.59 -7.19 -26.19
N HIS A 138 -19.48 -8.02 -25.63
CA HIS A 138 -19.45 -9.48 -25.80
C HIS A 138 -19.43 -9.94 -27.27
N THR A 139 -20.30 -9.41 -28.13
CA THR A 139 -20.37 -9.77 -29.56
C THR A 139 -19.26 -9.09 -30.37
N ALA A 140 -18.93 -7.84 -30.05
CA ALA A 140 -17.80 -7.13 -30.67
C ALA A 140 -16.45 -7.80 -30.35
N GLY A 141 -16.27 -8.27 -29.11
CA GLY A 141 -15.10 -9.01 -28.68
C GLY A 141 -14.98 -10.35 -29.38
N ARG A 142 -16.09 -11.09 -29.51
CA ARG A 142 -16.14 -12.30 -30.35
C ARG A 142 -15.76 -11.99 -31.80
N GLU A 143 -16.32 -10.97 -32.42
CA GLU A 143 -15.98 -10.57 -33.81
C GLU A 143 -14.51 -10.20 -33.97
N LEU A 144 -13.93 -9.51 -32.99
CA LEU A 144 -12.50 -9.24 -32.94
C LEU A 144 -11.73 -10.56 -32.94
N LEU A 145 -12.06 -11.50 -32.05
CA LEU A 145 -11.39 -12.80 -32.02
C LEU A 145 -11.56 -13.57 -33.33
N CYS A 146 -12.72 -13.56 -33.97
CA CYS A 146 -12.92 -14.20 -35.27
C CYS A 146 -12.11 -13.52 -36.40
N GLY A 147 -11.86 -12.22 -36.27
CA GLY A 147 -11.13 -11.40 -37.23
C GLY A 147 -9.61 -11.56 -37.23
N MET A 148 -9.04 -12.36 -36.32
CA MET A 148 -7.57 -12.52 -36.20
C MET A 148 -7.12 -13.99 -36.11
N ASN A 149 -5.81 -14.22 -36.13
CA ASN A 149 -5.15 -15.46 -35.76
C ASN A 149 -4.46 -15.25 -34.41
N LEU A 150 -5.02 -15.81 -33.33
CA LEU A 150 -4.39 -15.67 -32.03
C LEU A 150 -3.20 -16.65 -31.92
N ILE A 151 -2.00 -16.11 -31.81
CA ILE A 151 -0.75 -16.89 -31.76
C ILE A 151 -0.80 -17.85 -30.55
N GLY A 152 -0.41 -19.11 -30.79
CA GLY A 152 -0.39 -20.16 -29.76
C GLY A 152 -1.68 -20.99 -29.66
N TYR A 153 -2.73 -20.64 -30.42
CA TYR A 153 -4.02 -21.33 -30.40
C TYR A 153 -4.46 -21.80 -31.79
N THR A 154 -5.11 -22.97 -31.84
CA THR A 154 -5.74 -23.45 -33.07
C THR A 154 -7.04 -22.69 -33.35
N LYS A 155 -7.52 -22.72 -34.59
CA LYS A 155 -8.81 -22.13 -34.96
C LYS A 155 -9.99 -22.70 -34.16
N GLU A 156 -9.95 -24.00 -33.82
CA GLU A 156 -10.95 -24.60 -32.93
C GLU A 156 -10.89 -23.99 -31.53
N GLN A 157 -9.70 -23.86 -30.93
CA GLN A 157 -9.53 -23.27 -29.60
C GLN A 157 -9.94 -21.80 -29.57
N GLN A 158 -9.59 -21.04 -30.61
CA GLN A 158 -9.98 -19.65 -30.76
C GLN A 158 -11.49 -19.49 -30.92
N ARG A 159 -12.15 -20.43 -31.59
CA ARG A 159 -13.63 -20.48 -31.69
C ARG A 159 -14.27 -20.77 -30.33
N ILE A 160 -13.69 -21.65 -29.52
CA ILE A 160 -14.12 -21.86 -28.12
C ILE A 160 -14.00 -20.56 -27.32
N MET A 161 -12.88 -19.84 -27.43
CA MET A 161 -12.71 -18.55 -26.76
C MET A 161 -13.71 -17.50 -27.25
N ALA A 162 -13.95 -17.41 -28.56
CA ALA A 162 -14.94 -16.51 -29.13
C ALA A 162 -16.35 -16.80 -28.61
N CYS A 163 -16.75 -18.07 -28.47
CA CYS A 163 -17.99 -18.44 -27.81
C CYS A 163 -18.01 -18.04 -26.32
N ALA A 164 -16.92 -18.26 -25.58
CA ALA A 164 -16.83 -17.84 -24.18
C ALA A 164 -16.98 -16.32 -24.00
N VAL A 165 -16.32 -15.53 -24.86
CA VAL A 165 -16.46 -14.08 -24.90
C VAL A 165 -17.86 -13.65 -25.35
N SER A 166 -18.49 -14.32 -26.31
CA SER A 166 -19.88 -14.01 -26.71
C SER A 166 -20.87 -14.31 -25.59
N PHE A 167 -20.70 -15.45 -24.92
CA PHE A 167 -21.63 -15.98 -23.92
C PHE A 167 -21.40 -15.45 -22.50
N HIS A 168 -20.42 -14.59 -22.23
CA HIS A 168 -20.21 -14.09 -20.85
C HIS A 168 -21.29 -13.07 -20.41
N ARG A 169 -22.06 -12.51 -21.34
CA ARG A 169 -23.10 -11.51 -21.08
C ARG A 169 -24.40 -11.83 -21.83
N LYS A 170 -25.52 -11.31 -21.31
CA LYS A 170 -26.90 -11.52 -21.80
C LYS A 170 -27.33 -13.01 -21.70
N PRO A 171 -28.61 -13.34 -21.97
CA PRO A 171 -29.05 -14.72 -22.07
C PRO A 171 -28.31 -15.46 -23.18
N VAL A 172 -27.90 -16.70 -22.91
CA VAL A 172 -27.09 -17.51 -23.83
C VAL A 172 -28.01 -18.35 -24.70
N LYS A 173 -27.82 -18.28 -26.01
CA LYS A 173 -28.58 -19.04 -27.00
C LYS A 173 -27.61 -19.77 -27.94
N PRO A 174 -27.10 -20.95 -27.55
CA PRO A 174 -25.99 -21.59 -28.25
C PRO A 174 -26.29 -21.91 -29.72
N GLU A 175 -27.53 -22.32 -30.02
CA GLU A 175 -27.95 -22.69 -31.38
C GLU A 175 -28.07 -21.48 -32.34
N GLU A 176 -28.12 -20.24 -31.81
CA GLU A 176 -28.11 -19.02 -32.62
C GLU A 176 -26.67 -18.49 -32.87
N GLU A 177 -25.63 -19.07 -32.24
CA GLU A 177 -24.24 -18.65 -32.39
C GLU A 177 -23.49 -19.57 -33.37
N GLU A 178 -23.16 -19.05 -34.55
CA GLU A 178 -22.47 -19.78 -35.62
C GLU A 178 -21.13 -20.38 -35.17
N ASN A 179 -20.36 -19.65 -34.36
CA ASN A 179 -19.10 -20.16 -33.82
C ASN A 179 -19.33 -21.40 -32.94
N TYR A 180 -20.45 -21.49 -32.26
CA TYR A 180 -20.76 -22.64 -31.42
C TYR A 180 -21.24 -23.83 -32.24
N THR A 181 -22.15 -23.62 -33.19
CA THR A 181 -22.69 -24.69 -34.04
C THR A 181 -21.61 -25.27 -34.97
N ALA A 182 -20.62 -24.47 -35.37
CA ALA A 182 -19.46 -24.92 -36.14
C ALA A 182 -18.40 -25.69 -35.33
N LEU A 183 -18.54 -25.82 -34.00
CA LEU A 183 -17.66 -26.68 -33.20
C LEU A 183 -18.04 -28.16 -33.35
N PRO A 184 -17.05 -29.08 -33.32
CA PRO A 184 -17.32 -30.51 -33.20
C PRO A 184 -18.22 -30.79 -31.99
N ALA A 185 -19.11 -31.78 -32.10
CA ALA A 185 -20.07 -32.12 -31.04
C ALA A 185 -19.38 -32.36 -29.68
N ALA A 186 -18.19 -32.98 -29.68
CA ALA A 186 -17.39 -33.23 -28.49
C ALA A 186 -16.85 -31.96 -27.80
N ARG A 187 -16.84 -30.81 -28.47
CA ARG A 187 -16.38 -29.51 -27.93
C ARG A 187 -17.52 -28.63 -27.44
N ARG A 188 -18.73 -28.82 -27.92
CA ARG A 188 -19.91 -28.00 -27.59
C ARG A 188 -20.17 -27.91 -26.09
N ARG A 189 -20.35 -29.05 -25.41
CA ARG A 189 -20.57 -29.07 -23.95
C ARG A 189 -19.40 -28.45 -23.16
N PRO A 190 -18.13 -28.81 -23.41
CA PRO A 190 -16.99 -28.12 -22.79
C PRO A 190 -17.02 -26.60 -22.96
N THR A 191 -17.32 -26.09 -24.15
CA THR A 191 -17.42 -24.65 -24.40
C THR A 191 -18.46 -23.99 -23.49
N LEU A 192 -19.66 -24.57 -23.36
CA LEU A 192 -20.68 -24.00 -22.48
C LEU A 192 -20.26 -23.98 -21.01
N ILE A 193 -19.54 -25.01 -20.55
CA ILE A 193 -19.02 -25.06 -19.18
C ILE A 193 -17.96 -23.97 -18.97
N LEU A 194 -17.02 -23.79 -19.92
CA LEU A 194 -16.03 -22.71 -19.84
C LEU A 194 -16.69 -21.33 -19.81
N SER A 195 -17.70 -21.10 -20.67
CA SER A 195 -18.51 -19.88 -20.67
C SER A 195 -19.21 -19.68 -19.31
N ALA A 196 -19.77 -20.74 -18.73
CA ALA A 196 -20.46 -20.67 -17.44
C ALA A 196 -19.52 -20.29 -16.29
N LEU A 197 -18.32 -20.87 -16.26
CA LEU A 197 -17.28 -20.52 -15.28
C LEU A 197 -16.86 -19.05 -15.42
N LEU A 198 -16.62 -18.59 -16.65
CA LEU A 198 -16.30 -17.19 -16.93
C LEU A 198 -17.41 -16.23 -16.49
N ARG A 199 -18.68 -16.56 -16.77
CA ARG A 199 -19.84 -15.75 -16.33
C ARG A 199 -19.89 -15.59 -14.81
N ILE A 200 -19.66 -16.68 -14.07
CA ILE A 200 -19.64 -16.65 -12.60
C ILE A 200 -18.46 -15.79 -12.12
N ALA A 201 -17.26 -15.98 -12.68
CA ALA A 201 -16.07 -15.23 -12.31
C ALA A 201 -16.20 -13.72 -12.58
N ASP A 202 -16.72 -13.33 -13.75
CA ASP A 202 -17.03 -11.94 -14.10
C ASP A 202 -18.14 -11.36 -13.18
N GLY A 203 -19.06 -12.19 -12.69
CA GLY A 203 -19.97 -11.80 -11.62
C GLY A 203 -19.29 -11.54 -10.28
N LEU A 204 -18.22 -12.28 -9.97
CA LEU A 204 -17.46 -12.17 -8.72
C LEU A 204 -16.50 -10.97 -8.66
N ASP A 205 -16.33 -10.22 -9.76
CA ASP A 205 -15.65 -8.92 -9.79
C ASP A 205 -16.54 -7.83 -10.41
N TRP A 206 -17.84 -7.87 -10.13
CA TRP A 206 -18.79 -6.89 -10.65
C TRP A 206 -18.52 -5.47 -10.15
N SER A 207 -18.10 -5.36 -8.89
CA SER A 207 -17.63 -4.11 -8.28
C SER A 207 -16.37 -3.56 -8.96
N GLN A 208 -15.65 -4.39 -9.70
CA GLN A 208 -14.31 -4.12 -10.25
C GLN A 208 -13.34 -3.58 -9.18
N SER A 209 -13.50 -4.04 -7.93
CA SER A 209 -12.62 -3.67 -6.83
C SER A 209 -11.39 -4.59 -6.74
N GLN A 210 -11.43 -5.75 -7.40
CA GLN A 210 -10.44 -6.82 -7.28
C GLN A 210 -10.20 -7.24 -5.82
N THR A 211 -11.23 -7.15 -4.98
CA THR A 211 -11.13 -7.49 -3.55
C THR A 211 -11.82 -8.79 -3.15
N THR A 212 -12.74 -9.30 -3.98
CA THR A 212 -13.41 -10.58 -3.77
C THR A 212 -12.42 -11.74 -3.99
N ARG A 213 -12.43 -12.74 -3.11
CA ARG A 213 -11.55 -13.92 -3.16
C ARG A 213 -12.38 -15.17 -3.00
N LEU A 214 -12.12 -16.16 -3.85
CA LEU A 214 -12.69 -17.51 -3.74
C LEU A 214 -11.71 -18.42 -2.99
N HIS A 215 -12.14 -18.94 -1.84
CA HIS A 215 -11.32 -19.86 -1.02
C HIS A 215 -11.60 -21.34 -1.30
N GLY A 216 -12.71 -21.62 -1.98
CA GLY A 216 -13.08 -22.96 -2.38
C GLY A 216 -14.57 -23.11 -2.61
N VAL A 217 -14.95 -24.30 -3.02
CA VAL A 217 -16.34 -24.65 -3.36
C VAL A 217 -16.75 -25.85 -2.53
N VAL A 218 -17.88 -25.75 -1.84
CA VAL A 218 -18.52 -26.88 -1.16
C VAL A 218 -19.54 -27.47 -2.12
N ILE A 219 -19.38 -28.76 -2.44
CA ILE A 219 -20.23 -29.46 -3.42
C ILE A 219 -21.33 -30.21 -2.68
N SER A 220 -22.58 -29.97 -3.07
CA SER A 220 -23.75 -30.73 -2.65
C SER A 220 -24.53 -31.22 -3.89
N PRO A 221 -25.44 -32.21 -3.77
CA PRO A 221 -26.06 -32.85 -4.94
C PRO A 221 -26.77 -31.92 -5.93
N LYS A 222 -27.32 -30.79 -5.47
CA LYS A 222 -28.06 -29.82 -6.29
C LYS A 222 -27.51 -28.39 -6.24
N VAL A 223 -26.48 -28.13 -5.44
CA VAL A 223 -25.93 -26.79 -5.28
C VAL A 223 -24.43 -26.85 -4.99
N ILE A 224 -23.64 -26.02 -5.66
CA ILE A 224 -22.30 -25.67 -5.21
C ILE A 224 -22.34 -24.39 -4.41
N THR A 225 -21.66 -24.35 -3.26
CA THR A 225 -21.57 -23.14 -2.43
C THR A 225 -20.17 -22.56 -2.54
N LEU A 226 -20.06 -21.39 -3.15
CA LEU A 226 -18.81 -20.64 -3.27
C LEU A 226 -18.48 -20.01 -1.91
N ARG A 227 -17.29 -20.31 -1.36
CA ARG A 227 -16.79 -19.69 -0.12
C ARG A 227 -16.00 -18.45 -0.47
N LEU A 228 -16.58 -17.28 -0.18
CA LEU A 228 -16.08 -15.99 -0.62
C LEU A 228 -15.63 -15.13 0.57
N SER A 229 -14.67 -14.24 0.33
CA SER A 229 -14.30 -13.17 1.25
C SER A 229 -13.91 -11.90 0.50
N GLY A 230 -13.99 -10.75 1.15
CA GLY A 230 -13.59 -9.46 0.60
C GLY A 230 -14.62 -8.39 0.95
N PRO A 231 -14.24 -7.11 0.98
CA PRO A 231 -15.15 -6.01 1.29
C PRO A 231 -16.36 -5.94 0.36
N GLU A 232 -16.20 -6.26 -0.94
CA GLU A 232 -17.30 -6.26 -1.92
C GLU A 232 -17.93 -7.65 -2.16
N ALA A 233 -17.48 -8.68 -1.43
CA ALA A 233 -17.82 -10.07 -1.74
C ALA A 233 -19.32 -10.37 -1.67
N GLU A 234 -20.09 -9.68 -0.83
CA GLU A 234 -21.54 -9.87 -0.75
C GLU A 234 -22.27 -9.36 -2.00
N GLY A 235 -21.90 -8.17 -2.47
CA GLY A 235 -22.46 -7.55 -3.68
C GLY A 235 -22.07 -8.34 -4.94
N ASP A 236 -20.79 -8.69 -5.04
CA ASP A 236 -20.26 -9.51 -6.12
C ASP A 236 -20.87 -10.91 -6.12
N ALA A 237 -21.05 -11.53 -4.96
CA ALA A 237 -21.75 -12.81 -4.83
C ALA A 237 -23.17 -12.76 -5.40
N ALA A 238 -23.92 -11.69 -5.12
CA ALA A 238 -25.27 -11.53 -5.65
C ALA A 238 -25.29 -11.44 -7.19
N ARG A 239 -24.29 -10.79 -7.78
CA ARG A 239 -24.14 -10.74 -9.24
C ARG A 239 -23.72 -12.09 -9.82
N ALA A 240 -22.76 -12.78 -9.20
CA ALA A 240 -22.31 -14.11 -9.61
C ALA A 240 -23.45 -15.13 -9.63
N ARG A 241 -24.32 -15.15 -8.59
CA ARG A 241 -25.51 -16.02 -8.57
C ARG A 241 -26.46 -15.75 -9.74
N LYS A 242 -26.67 -14.47 -10.10
CA LYS A 242 -27.49 -14.11 -11.27
C LYS A 242 -26.87 -14.55 -12.59
N LYS A 243 -25.54 -14.47 -12.71
CA LYS A 243 -24.78 -14.90 -13.90
C LYS A 243 -24.52 -16.43 -13.96
N ALA A 244 -24.97 -17.19 -12.96
CA ALA A 244 -24.84 -18.65 -12.92
C ALA A 244 -25.97 -19.38 -13.67
N ASP A 245 -26.76 -18.69 -14.49
CA ASP A 245 -27.81 -19.26 -15.34
C ASP A 245 -27.27 -20.35 -16.27
N LEU A 246 -26.22 -20.06 -17.05
CA LEU A 246 -25.66 -21.07 -17.96
C LEU A 246 -25.07 -22.28 -17.22
N TRP A 247 -24.51 -22.07 -16.02
CA TRP A 247 -24.02 -23.18 -15.20
C TRP A 247 -25.17 -24.10 -14.79
N ARG A 248 -26.29 -23.53 -14.33
CA ARG A 248 -27.49 -24.30 -13.98
C ARG A 248 -28.04 -25.08 -15.17
N ASP A 249 -28.08 -24.46 -16.34
CA ASP A 249 -28.63 -25.09 -17.54
C ASP A 249 -27.79 -26.29 -18.00
N VAL A 250 -26.45 -26.21 -17.88
CA VAL A 250 -25.52 -27.22 -18.43
C VAL A 250 -25.12 -28.29 -17.40
N MET A 251 -25.04 -27.91 -16.13
CA MET A 251 -24.60 -28.78 -15.03
C MET A 251 -25.76 -29.29 -14.18
N HIS A 252 -26.96 -28.71 -14.32
CA HIS A 252 -28.14 -29.02 -13.49
C HIS A 252 -27.88 -28.88 -11.98
N ILE A 253 -26.96 -27.99 -11.61
CA ILE A 253 -26.52 -27.71 -10.24
C ILE A 253 -26.61 -26.19 -10.03
N ASP A 254 -27.22 -25.74 -8.94
CA ASP A 254 -27.33 -24.33 -8.58
C ASP A 254 -26.02 -23.78 -7.98
N VAL A 255 -25.87 -22.46 -7.95
CA VAL A 255 -24.73 -21.76 -7.34
C VAL A 255 -25.20 -20.95 -6.15
N GLY A 256 -24.96 -21.49 -4.96
CA GLY A 256 -25.04 -20.77 -3.70
C GLY A 256 -23.73 -20.03 -3.41
N THR A 257 -23.77 -19.10 -2.47
CA THR A 257 -22.58 -18.41 -1.98
C THR A 257 -22.65 -18.31 -0.48
N SER A 258 -21.57 -18.63 0.18
CA SER A 258 -21.36 -18.32 1.58
C SER A 258 -20.28 -17.25 1.62
N ALA A 259 -20.69 -16.01 1.83
CA ALA A 259 -19.78 -15.01 2.34
C ALA A 259 -19.58 -15.35 3.81
N THR A 260 -18.49 -16.04 4.13
CA THR A 260 -17.97 -15.90 5.49
C THR A 260 -17.39 -14.50 5.52
N PRO A 261 -17.94 -13.52 6.26
CA PRO A 261 -17.17 -12.32 6.54
C PRO A 261 -15.88 -12.84 7.16
N ARG A 262 -14.76 -12.73 6.42
CA ARG A 262 -13.47 -12.97 7.03
C ARG A 262 -13.44 -11.96 8.15
N PRO A 263 -13.38 -12.38 9.43
CA PRO A 263 -13.26 -11.42 10.50
C PRO A 263 -12.07 -10.53 10.13
N PRO A 264 -12.22 -9.20 10.24
CA PRO A 264 -11.14 -8.30 9.86
C PRO A 264 -9.88 -8.79 10.58
N PRO A 265 -8.73 -8.82 9.88
CA PRO A 265 -7.52 -9.42 10.43
C PRO A 265 -7.23 -8.78 11.78
N ASP A 266 -6.95 -9.62 12.78
CA ASP A 266 -6.63 -9.13 14.10
C ASP A 266 -5.27 -8.39 14.09
N LEU A 267 -4.94 -7.77 15.22
CA LEU A 267 -3.72 -6.97 15.34
C LEU A 267 -2.45 -7.80 15.08
N SER A 268 -2.42 -9.06 15.52
CA SER A 268 -1.26 -9.95 15.35
C SER A 268 -1.08 -10.33 13.88
N GLN A 269 -2.17 -10.71 13.20
CA GLN A 269 -2.17 -10.98 11.77
C GLN A 269 -1.69 -9.78 10.95
N LEU A 270 -2.12 -8.57 11.31
CA LEU A 270 -1.67 -7.34 10.65
C LEU A 270 -0.19 -7.02 10.94
N ALA A 271 0.27 -7.26 12.16
CA ALA A 271 1.65 -7.01 12.56
C ALA A 271 2.64 -7.95 11.83
N GLU A 272 2.24 -9.19 11.59
CA GLU A 272 3.04 -10.24 10.95
C GLU A 272 2.85 -10.31 9.43
N MET A 273 1.90 -9.55 8.87
CA MET A 273 1.57 -9.56 7.45
C MET A 273 2.81 -9.33 6.57
N PRO A 274 3.03 -10.17 5.54
CA PRO A 274 4.12 -9.99 4.59
C PRO A 274 3.91 -8.70 3.78
N ILE A 275 5.00 -8.01 3.48
CA ILE A 275 4.97 -6.75 2.72
C ILE A 275 5.80 -6.92 1.45
N GLY A 276 5.20 -6.57 0.32
CA GLY A 276 5.82 -6.58 -1.00
C GLY A 276 5.55 -5.28 -1.77
N PRO A 277 6.06 -5.15 -3.01
CA PRO A 277 5.93 -3.94 -3.81
C PRO A 277 4.48 -3.55 -4.13
N GLU A 278 3.60 -4.54 -4.27
CA GLU A 278 2.19 -4.37 -4.57
C GLU A 278 1.31 -4.25 -3.32
N THR A 279 1.89 -4.34 -2.11
CA THR A 279 1.11 -4.15 -0.89
C THR A 279 0.49 -2.75 -0.89
N PRO A 280 -0.80 -2.60 -0.59
CA PRO A 280 -1.42 -1.29 -0.49
C PRO A 280 -0.77 -0.42 0.61
N MET A 281 -0.67 0.88 0.38
CA MET A 281 -0.14 1.82 1.37
C MET A 281 -0.95 1.85 2.67
N SER A 282 -2.27 1.67 2.60
CA SER A 282 -3.15 1.59 3.76
C SER A 282 -2.81 0.35 4.63
N ASP A 283 -2.44 -0.76 4.00
CA ASP A 283 -2.05 -2.00 4.67
C ASP A 283 -0.69 -1.90 5.37
N LEU A 284 0.28 -1.20 4.77
CA LEU A 284 1.53 -0.86 5.47
C LEU A 284 1.24 0.00 6.71
N ALA A 285 0.34 0.98 6.59
CA ALA A 285 -0.03 1.85 7.69
C ALA A 285 -0.71 1.06 8.82
N ARG A 286 -1.64 0.16 8.49
CA ARG A 286 -2.31 -0.75 9.45
C ARG A 286 -1.31 -1.63 10.17
N ARG A 287 -0.34 -2.23 9.45
CA ARG A 287 0.75 -3.01 10.05
C ARG A 287 1.57 -2.18 11.04
N ALA A 288 2.00 -0.98 10.63
CA ALA A 288 2.76 -0.08 11.49
C ALA A 288 1.99 0.30 12.76
N LEU A 289 0.68 0.55 12.65
CA LEU A 289 -0.19 0.83 13.81
C LEU A 289 -0.35 -0.40 14.70
N ALA A 290 -0.63 -1.57 14.12
CA ALA A 290 -0.83 -2.83 14.85
C ALA A 290 0.38 -3.22 15.71
N VAL A 291 1.59 -3.17 15.13
CA VAL A 291 2.85 -3.45 15.86
C VAL A 291 2.99 -2.57 17.11
N ASN A 292 2.65 -1.28 17.00
CA ASN A 292 2.81 -0.37 18.12
C ASN A 292 1.67 -0.48 19.14
N LEU A 293 0.45 -0.82 18.72
CA LEU A 293 -0.64 -1.09 19.66
C LEU A 293 -0.40 -2.38 20.46
N LEU A 294 0.09 -3.44 19.82
CA LEU A 294 0.51 -4.67 20.52
C LEU A 294 1.65 -4.41 21.52
N SER A 295 2.61 -3.55 21.16
CA SER A 295 3.66 -3.11 22.10
C SER A 295 3.10 -2.33 23.28
N TRP A 296 2.01 -1.57 23.11
CA TRP A 296 1.31 -0.95 24.23
C TRP A 296 0.65 -2.03 25.10
N GLN A 297 -0.19 -2.87 24.50
CA GLN A 297 -1.00 -3.88 25.21
C GLN A 297 -0.13 -4.85 26.04
N SER A 298 1.01 -5.29 25.49
CA SER A 298 1.98 -6.14 26.20
C SER A 298 2.64 -5.49 27.42
N ASN A 299 2.58 -4.15 27.54
CA ASN A 299 3.16 -3.38 28.64
C ASN A 299 2.09 -2.72 29.51
N GLU A 300 0.80 -3.03 29.31
CA GLU A 300 -0.30 -2.37 29.97
C GLU A 300 -0.28 -2.61 31.49
N SER A 301 -0.26 -3.88 31.93
CA SER A 301 -0.23 -4.24 33.35
C SER A 301 0.92 -3.55 34.09
N GLY A 302 2.15 -3.66 33.59
CA GLY A 302 3.30 -3.02 34.21
C GLY A 302 3.17 -1.49 34.24
N SER A 303 2.58 -0.88 33.22
CA SER A 303 2.39 0.57 33.19
C SER A 303 1.34 1.05 34.21
N VAL A 304 0.31 0.25 34.47
CA VAL A 304 -0.70 0.50 35.50
C VAL A 304 -0.10 0.32 36.90
N ASP A 305 0.87 -0.58 37.07
CA ASP A 305 1.61 -0.76 38.33
C ASP A 305 2.65 0.36 38.58
N GLY A 306 3.04 1.07 37.52
CA GLY A 306 4.02 2.14 37.56
C GLY A 306 5.45 1.66 37.30
N ASP A 307 5.62 0.49 36.68
CA ASP A 307 6.93 0.00 36.24
C ASP A 307 7.56 0.99 35.23
N PRO A 308 8.77 1.52 35.50
CA PRO A 308 9.42 2.50 34.62
C PRO A 308 9.68 1.96 33.20
N THR A 309 9.92 0.65 33.04
CA THR A 309 10.21 0.05 31.73
C THR A 309 8.94 -0.01 30.88
N ALA A 310 7.84 -0.46 31.46
CA ALA A 310 6.52 -0.51 30.85
C ALA A 310 6.00 0.89 30.50
N LEU A 311 6.12 1.87 31.41
CA LEU A 311 5.74 3.26 31.14
C LEU A 311 6.53 3.86 29.96
N LYS A 312 7.84 3.58 29.90
CA LYS A 312 8.69 3.97 28.77
C LYS A 312 8.22 3.32 27.46
N ALA A 313 7.84 2.04 27.49
CA ALA A 313 7.35 1.30 26.33
C ALA A 313 5.99 1.85 25.83
N VAL A 314 5.00 2.01 26.72
CA VAL A 314 3.67 2.58 26.40
C VAL A 314 3.80 3.99 25.81
N ARG A 315 4.63 4.84 26.42
CA ARG A 315 4.89 6.19 25.88
C ARG A 315 5.51 6.14 24.48
N LEU A 316 6.45 5.22 24.25
CA LEU A 316 7.08 5.06 22.93
C LEU A 316 6.07 4.56 21.89
N ALA A 317 5.24 3.59 22.26
CA ALA A 317 4.15 3.07 21.44
C ALA A 317 3.15 4.17 21.07
N ALA A 318 2.63 4.93 22.03
CA ALA A 318 1.72 6.05 21.80
C ALA A 318 2.29 7.07 20.81
N ARG A 319 3.58 7.40 20.96
CA ARG A 319 4.27 8.32 20.06
C ARG A 319 4.44 7.77 18.65
N ARG A 320 4.75 6.48 18.51
CA ARG A 320 4.90 5.83 17.19
C ARG A 320 3.55 5.64 16.50
N LEU A 321 2.49 5.29 17.23
CA LEU A 321 1.11 5.29 16.73
C LEU A 321 0.74 6.65 16.15
N ARG A 322 0.98 7.74 16.90
CA ARG A 322 0.70 9.09 16.44
C ARG A 322 1.57 9.48 15.24
N ALA A 323 2.84 9.08 15.22
CA ALA A 323 3.72 9.33 14.08
C ALA A 323 3.24 8.61 12.81
N ALA A 324 2.79 7.36 12.93
CA ALA A 324 2.21 6.60 11.83
C ALA A 324 0.93 7.27 11.30
N LEU A 325 0.01 7.69 12.19
CA LEU A 325 -1.20 8.43 11.78
C LEU A 325 -0.90 9.78 11.14
N ILE A 326 0.20 10.46 11.49
CA ILE A 326 0.63 11.70 10.84
C ILE A 326 1.22 11.41 9.46
N LEU A 327 2.01 10.33 9.34
CA LEU A 327 2.69 9.97 8.11
C LEU A 327 1.72 9.44 7.04
N PHE A 328 0.80 8.57 7.45
CA PHE A 328 -0.13 7.87 6.56
C PHE A 328 -1.55 8.46 6.61
N GLY A 329 -1.74 9.60 7.24
CA GLY A 329 -3.08 10.18 7.47
C GLY A 329 -3.87 10.43 6.18
N ASP A 330 -3.18 10.74 5.08
CA ASP A 330 -3.80 11.04 3.78
C ASP A 330 -4.43 9.81 3.11
N TYR A 331 -4.09 8.59 3.53
CA TYR A 331 -4.68 7.34 3.03
C TYR A 331 -6.03 7.02 3.64
N PHE A 332 -6.43 7.74 4.69
CA PHE A 332 -7.66 7.49 5.44
C PHE A 332 -8.56 8.73 5.49
N LYS A 333 -9.83 8.55 5.90
CA LYS A 333 -10.71 9.69 6.16
C LYS A 333 -10.16 10.56 7.30
N LYS A 334 -10.15 11.88 7.08
CA LYS A 334 -9.51 12.88 7.97
C LYS A 334 -10.05 12.90 9.40
N LYS A 335 -11.38 12.76 9.58
CA LYS A 335 -12.06 12.88 10.88
C LYS A 335 -11.55 11.85 11.91
N PRO A 336 -11.58 10.52 11.65
CA PRO A 336 -11.08 9.51 12.59
C PRO A 336 -9.59 9.67 12.87
N VAL A 337 -8.77 9.93 11.84
CA VAL A 337 -7.33 10.16 12.00
C VAL A 337 -7.06 11.33 12.97
N THR A 338 -7.73 12.46 12.79
CA THR A 338 -7.52 13.66 13.62
C THR A 338 -7.93 13.43 15.06
N ARG A 339 -9.04 12.71 15.30
CA ARG A 339 -9.49 12.30 16.65
C ARG A 339 -8.42 11.45 17.35
N LEU A 340 -7.97 10.37 16.70
CA LEU A 340 -6.97 9.45 17.26
C LEU A 340 -5.63 10.14 17.52
N GLN A 341 -5.17 10.99 16.60
CA GLN A 341 -3.98 11.82 16.82
C GLN A 341 -4.12 12.75 18.03
N GLY A 342 -5.33 13.28 18.28
CA GLY A 342 -5.65 14.13 19.43
C GLY A 342 -5.55 13.36 20.74
N GLU A 343 -6.18 12.18 20.82
CA GLU A 343 -6.12 11.33 22.01
C GLU A 343 -4.68 10.85 22.28
N LEU A 344 -3.96 10.34 21.28
CA LEU A 344 -2.57 9.92 21.45
C LEU A 344 -1.64 11.06 21.90
N ARG A 345 -1.92 12.30 21.46
CA ARG A 345 -1.19 13.48 21.95
C ARG A 345 -1.44 13.72 23.44
N ARG A 346 -2.67 13.51 23.93
CA ARG A 346 -2.99 13.62 25.36
C ARG A 346 -2.19 12.60 26.17
N VAL A 347 -2.07 11.36 25.68
CA VAL A 347 -1.23 10.32 26.28
C VAL A 347 0.24 10.73 26.31
N GLU A 348 0.78 11.23 25.20
CA GLU A 348 2.15 11.74 25.16
C GLU A 348 2.38 12.87 26.18
N ASN A 349 1.42 13.79 26.31
CA ASN A 349 1.51 14.91 27.25
C ASN A 349 1.43 14.47 28.71
N LEU A 350 0.68 13.40 29.00
CA LEU A 350 0.58 12.80 30.32
C LEU A 350 1.89 12.08 30.73
N LEU A 351 2.46 11.28 29.82
CA LEU A 351 3.60 10.42 30.12
C LEU A 351 4.98 11.09 29.91
N SER A 352 5.06 12.18 29.15
CA SER A 352 6.34 12.87 28.92
C SER A 352 6.92 13.49 30.20
N PRO A 353 6.15 14.20 31.05
CA PRO A 353 6.65 14.73 32.32
C PRO A 353 7.20 13.64 33.26
N VAL A 354 6.54 12.48 33.33
CA VAL A 354 7.00 11.33 34.12
C VAL A 354 8.38 10.88 33.63
N ARG A 355 8.57 10.75 32.32
CA ARG A 355 9.87 10.34 31.77
C ARG A 355 10.94 11.40 31.97
N ASP A 356 10.59 12.67 31.78
CA ASP A 356 11.54 13.78 31.90
C ASP A 356 12.07 13.87 33.34
N ILE A 357 11.19 13.79 34.35
CA ILE A 357 11.59 13.82 35.75
C ILE A 357 12.41 12.59 36.15
N GLU A 358 12.09 11.41 35.61
CA GLU A 358 12.87 10.18 35.86
C GLU A 358 14.31 10.26 35.34
N VAL A 359 14.50 10.81 34.14
CA VAL A 359 15.83 11.00 33.57
C VAL A 359 16.63 12.01 34.41
N ILE A 360 15.98 13.09 34.83
CA ILE A 360 16.59 14.13 35.66
C ILE A 360 16.97 13.60 37.05
N LEU A 361 16.09 12.84 37.70
CA LEU A 361 16.35 12.23 39.01
C LEU A 361 17.49 11.20 38.94
N ALA A 362 17.53 10.38 37.90
CA ALA A 362 18.61 9.42 37.71
C ALA A 362 19.97 10.13 37.59
N ASP A 363 20.03 11.24 36.84
CA ASP A 363 21.24 12.06 36.68
C ASP A 363 21.66 12.74 37.98
N ALA A 364 20.71 13.34 38.71
CA ALA A 364 20.98 14.03 39.97
C ALA A 364 21.47 13.06 41.06
N ARG A 365 20.86 11.88 41.18
CA ARG A 365 21.29 10.84 42.13
C ARG A 365 22.67 10.29 41.79
N ALA A 366 22.96 10.08 40.50
CA ALA A 366 24.29 9.64 40.08
C ALA A 366 25.35 10.67 40.45
N TYR A 367 25.08 11.96 40.23
CA TYR A 367 25.98 13.05 40.61
C TYR A 367 26.18 13.12 42.14
N GLN A 368 25.11 13.04 42.93
CA GLN A 368 25.21 13.03 44.39
C GLN A 368 26.03 11.82 44.88
N ALA A 369 25.78 10.63 44.34
CA ALA A 369 26.50 9.41 44.73
C ALA A 369 28.00 9.45 44.39
N GLU A 370 28.37 10.09 43.27
CA GLU A 370 29.77 10.31 42.91
C GLU A 370 30.44 11.28 43.90
N ARG A 371 29.77 12.39 44.21
CA ARG A 371 30.28 13.40 45.15
C ARG A 371 30.42 12.87 46.58
N SER A 372 29.49 12.04 47.05
CA SER A 372 29.54 11.43 48.37
C SER A 372 30.71 10.43 48.52
N LYS A 373 31.23 9.88 47.42
CA LYS A 373 32.46 9.06 47.44
C LYS A 373 33.71 9.93 47.62
N ASP A 374 33.74 11.10 46.99
CA ASP A 374 34.87 12.02 47.03
C ASP A 374 34.90 12.86 48.32
N ASN A 375 33.75 13.08 48.96
CA ASN A 375 33.63 13.84 50.20
C ASN A 375 32.47 13.32 51.06
N ALA A 376 32.80 12.66 52.19
CA ALA A 376 31.80 12.14 53.13
C ALA A 376 30.95 13.24 53.82
N ALA A 377 31.39 14.50 53.79
CA ALA A 377 30.64 15.67 54.28
C ALA A 377 29.81 16.36 53.17
N ALA A 378 29.66 15.74 51.99
CA ALA A 378 28.84 16.30 50.92
C ALA A 378 27.36 16.38 51.34
N GLU A 379 26.81 17.60 51.32
CA GLU A 379 25.40 17.84 51.61
C GLU A 379 24.49 17.12 50.61
N GLU A 380 23.37 16.57 51.10
CA GLU A 380 22.31 16.06 50.24
C GLU A 380 21.69 17.17 49.41
N MET A 381 21.34 16.85 48.17
CA MET A 381 20.72 17.79 47.26
C MET A 381 19.20 17.87 47.51
N PRO A 382 18.66 18.97 48.09
CA PRO A 382 17.23 19.09 48.42
C PRO A 382 16.32 19.02 47.17
N VAL A 383 16.87 19.31 46.00
CA VAL A 383 16.16 19.20 44.71
C VAL A 383 15.74 17.76 44.39
N ILE A 384 16.47 16.74 44.87
CA ILE A 384 16.14 15.33 44.65
C ILE A 384 14.83 14.98 45.36
N ALA A 385 14.68 15.36 46.64
CA ALA A 385 13.45 15.11 47.40
C ALA A 385 12.24 15.84 46.78
N ALA A 386 12.44 17.09 46.32
CA ALA A 386 11.38 17.85 45.65
C ALA A 386 10.94 17.19 44.34
N TRP A 387 11.89 16.77 43.50
CA TRP A 387 11.60 16.08 42.25
C TRP A 387 11.05 14.66 42.45
N ASP A 388 11.41 13.96 43.53
CA ASP A 388 10.80 12.67 43.87
C ASP A 388 9.32 12.83 44.22
N LYS A 389 8.96 13.87 44.99
CA LYS A 389 7.56 14.20 45.27
C LYS A 389 6.80 14.56 44.00
N GLU A 390 7.42 15.35 43.10
CA GLU A 390 6.86 15.65 41.78
C GLU A 390 6.65 14.37 40.96
N ARG A 391 7.65 13.48 40.92
CA ARG A 391 7.57 12.19 40.23
C ARG A 391 6.42 11.34 40.77
N GLN A 392 6.29 11.21 42.08
CA GLN A 392 5.21 10.44 42.70
C GLN A 392 3.83 10.97 42.29
N ARG A 393 3.64 12.30 42.28
CA ARG A 393 2.40 12.93 41.83
C ARG A 393 2.11 12.65 40.35
N LEU A 394 3.09 12.88 39.49
CA LEU A 394 2.95 12.63 38.03
C LEU A 394 2.69 11.16 37.73
N LEU A 395 3.34 10.26 38.47
CA LEU A 395 3.15 8.81 38.35
C LEU A 395 1.75 8.40 38.78
N ALA A 396 1.24 8.94 39.90
CA ALA A 396 -0.12 8.66 40.36
C ALA A 396 -1.17 9.12 39.33
N GLU A 397 -1.00 10.31 38.74
CA GLU A 397 -1.87 10.82 37.67
C GLU A 397 -1.82 9.91 36.44
N ALA A 398 -0.61 9.53 36.01
CA ALA A 398 -0.42 8.63 34.86
C ALA A 398 -1.07 7.26 35.08
N LYS A 399 -0.83 6.63 36.24
CA LYS A 399 -1.41 5.33 36.60
C LYS A 399 -2.94 5.37 36.63
N THR A 400 -3.50 6.42 37.23
CA THR A 400 -4.96 6.61 37.31
C THR A 400 -5.60 6.68 35.93
N TRP A 401 -4.98 7.41 35.00
CA TRP A 401 -5.49 7.51 33.64
C TRP A 401 -5.31 6.20 32.86
N LEU A 402 -4.13 5.57 32.96
CA LEU A 402 -3.81 4.31 32.27
C LEU A 402 -4.71 3.15 32.70
N GLY A 403 -5.07 3.07 33.99
CA GLY A 403 -6.02 2.09 34.51
C GLY A 403 -7.50 2.50 34.36
N GLY A 404 -7.78 3.65 33.74
CA GLY A 404 -9.12 4.20 33.60
C GLY A 404 -9.84 3.79 32.31
N PRO A 405 -11.18 3.96 32.25
CA PRO A 405 -11.99 3.57 31.09
C PRO A 405 -11.55 4.26 29.80
N ARG A 406 -11.07 5.50 29.90
CA ARG A 406 -10.64 6.29 28.74
C ARG A 406 -9.42 5.70 28.02
N ALA A 407 -8.52 5.04 28.75
CA ALA A 407 -7.39 4.34 28.14
C ALA A 407 -7.88 3.08 27.39
N ALA A 408 -8.81 2.33 27.98
CA ALA A 408 -9.45 1.18 27.35
C ALA A 408 -10.26 1.56 26.10
N ASP A 409 -11.03 2.65 26.15
CA ASP A 409 -11.78 3.19 25.03
C ASP A 409 -10.86 3.58 23.88
N LEU A 410 -9.72 4.23 24.17
CA LEU A 410 -8.74 4.59 23.15
C LEU A 410 -8.12 3.34 22.48
N GLN A 411 -7.79 2.31 23.26
CA GLN A 411 -7.27 1.06 22.69
C GLN A 411 -8.31 0.35 21.83
N THR A 412 -9.58 0.40 22.22
CA THR A 412 -10.71 -0.12 21.43
C THR A 412 -10.89 0.67 20.14
N ASP A 413 -10.91 2.00 20.21
CA ASP A 413 -10.98 2.89 19.05
C ASP A 413 -9.82 2.64 18.07
N LEU A 414 -8.60 2.49 18.59
CA LEU A 414 -7.42 2.17 17.78
C LEU A 414 -7.55 0.79 17.15
N THR A 415 -7.98 -0.22 17.89
CA THR A 415 -8.18 -1.58 17.37
C THR A 415 -9.18 -1.55 16.22
N ASN A 416 -10.35 -0.95 16.41
CA ASN A 416 -11.39 -0.83 15.39
C ASN A 416 -10.90 -0.08 14.14
N PHE A 417 -10.14 1.01 14.33
CA PHE A 417 -9.56 1.74 13.22
C PHE A 417 -8.51 0.92 12.46
N ILE A 418 -7.68 0.15 13.16
CA ILE A 418 -6.61 -0.65 12.55
C ILE A 418 -7.20 -1.85 11.78
N THR A 419 -8.18 -2.53 12.36
CA THR A 419 -8.78 -3.73 11.76
C THR A 419 -9.70 -3.38 10.59
N ALA A 420 -10.43 -2.26 10.65
CA ALA A 420 -11.33 -1.80 9.60
C ALA A 420 -11.27 -0.27 9.38
N PRO A 421 -10.17 0.27 8.81
CA PRO A 421 -10.04 1.71 8.62
C PRO A 421 -10.93 2.22 7.47
N PRO A 422 -11.45 3.45 7.58
CA PRO A 422 -12.10 4.11 6.46
C PRO A 422 -11.04 4.66 5.49
N VAL A 423 -10.64 3.83 4.51
CA VAL A 423 -9.66 4.17 3.47
C VAL A 423 -10.22 5.27 2.53
N ARG A 424 -9.35 6.17 2.07
CA ARG A 424 -9.67 7.28 1.14
C ARG A 424 -9.01 7.09 -0.22
N GLN A 425 -7.77 6.62 -0.23
CA GLN A 425 -6.97 6.34 -1.42
C GLN A 425 -5.99 5.22 -1.06
N ASP A 426 -5.55 4.44 -2.04
CA ASP A 426 -4.68 3.31 -1.75
C ASP A 426 -3.84 2.89 -2.97
N GLU A 427 -2.71 3.56 -3.19
CA GLU A 427 -1.75 3.14 -4.22
C GLU A 427 -0.81 2.02 -3.73
N PRO A 428 -0.18 1.27 -4.67
CA PRO A 428 0.85 0.29 -4.35
C PRO A 428 2.06 0.89 -3.61
N LEU A 429 2.64 0.12 -2.70
CA LEU A 429 3.74 0.51 -1.84
C LEU A 429 4.93 1.10 -2.61
N HIS A 430 5.34 0.48 -3.72
CA HIS A 430 6.49 0.96 -4.49
C HIS A 430 6.30 2.39 -5.03
N THR A 431 5.06 2.79 -5.27
CA THR A 431 4.69 4.14 -5.73
C THR A 431 4.56 5.10 -4.56
N GLY A 432 3.77 4.75 -3.54
CA GLY A 432 3.54 5.60 -2.36
C GLY A 432 4.81 5.84 -1.52
N ALA A 433 5.65 4.82 -1.34
CA ALA A 433 6.91 4.92 -0.61
C ALA A 433 7.83 6.01 -1.17
N ALA A 434 7.92 6.11 -2.49
CA ALA A 434 8.79 7.08 -3.15
C ALA A 434 8.36 8.52 -2.85
N LEU A 435 7.05 8.79 -2.85
CA LEU A 435 6.49 10.11 -2.53
C LEU A 435 6.76 10.48 -1.07
N VAL A 436 6.41 9.59 -0.13
CA VAL A 436 6.57 9.84 1.30
C VAL A 436 8.04 10.04 1.69
N LEU A 437 8.92 9.16 1.23
CA LEU A 437 10.35 9.22 1.55
C LEU A 437 11.03 10.46 0.96
N ARG A 438 10.67 10.89 -0.26
CA ARG A 438 11.19 12.14 -0.84
C ARG A 438 10.79 13.35 0.00
N THR A 439 9.52 13.43 0.41
CA THR A 439 8.99 14.54 1.21
C THR A 439 9.73 14.69 2.54
N VAL A 440 9.91 13.59 3.30
CA VAL A 440 10.59 13.66 4.60
C VAL A 440 12.09 13.96 4.47
N LEU A 441 12.73 13.52 3.38
CA LEU A 441 14.14 13.82 3.11
C LEU A 441 14.37 15.27 2.67
N SER A 442 13.44 15.85 1.91
CA SER A 442 13.50 17.27 1.54
C SER A 442 13.32 18.18 2.76
N GLU A 443 12.41 17.82 3.68
CA GLU A 443 12.30 18.52 4.96
C GLU A 443 13.60 18.43 5.77
N LEU A 444 14.24 17.25 5.82
CA LEU A 444 15.52 17.07 6.49
C LEU A 444 16.61 17.96 5.88
N GLU A 445 16.69 18.04 4.55
CA GLU A 445 17.65 18.89 3.83
C GLU A 445 17.48 20.37 4.18
N GLU A 446 16.23 20.86 4.22
CA GLU A 446 15.91 22.23 4.64
C GLU A 446 16.35 22.49 6.09
N ARG A 447 16.06 21.55 7.01
CA ARG A 447 16.44 21.71 8.43
C ARG A 447 17.94 21.61 8.64
N GLU A 448 18.64 20.79 7.85
CA GLU A 448 20.09 20.65 7.87
C GLU A 448 20.76 21.95 7.42
N ALA A 449 20.29 22.56 6.32
CA ALA A 449 20.82 23.83 5.82
C ALA A 449 20.60 25.01 6.80
N ALA A 450 19.54 24.96 7.60
CA ALA A 450 19.20 25.99 8.58
C ALA A 450 19.94 25.89 9.92
N VAL A 451 20.83 24.90 10.12
CA VAL A 451 21.56 24.73 11.38
C VAL A 451 22.56 25.85 11.59
N ALA A 452 22.46 26.55 12.71
CA ALA A 452 23.39 27.59 13.11
C ALA A 452 23.85 27.36 14.57
N ARG A 453 25.17 27.38 14.81
CA ARG A 453 25.78 27.02 16.11
C ARG A 453 25.29 27.89 17.26
N ASP A 454 25.04 29.16 16.98
CA ASP A 454 24.54 30.19 17.90
C ASP A 454 23.02 30.10 18.15
N LYS A 455 22.29 29.24 17.42
CA LYS A 455 20.83 29.13 17.50
C LYS A 455 20.38 27.73 17.93
N PRO A 456 20.31 27.42 19.25
CA PRO A 456 19.89 26.12 19.79
C PRO A 456 18.55 25.58 19.25
N LYS A 457 17.62 26.47 18.89
CA LYS A 457 16.32 26.09 18.30
C LYS A 457 16.46 25.35 16.95
N THR A 458 17.54 25.62 16.19
CA THR A 458 17.79 24.97 14.90
C THR A 458 18.14 23.49 15.06
N TYR A 459 18.95 23.15 16.08
CA TYR A 459 19.24 21.76 16.46
C TYR A 459 18.00 20.96 16.88
N HIS A 460 17.07 21.61 17.59
CA HIS A 460 15.81 20.97 17.96
C HIS A 460 14.96 20.63 16.73
N ARG A 461 14.83 21.57 15.78
CA ARG A 461 14.12 21.33 14.51
C ARG A 461 14.78 20.22 13.69
N LEU A 462 16.11 20.22 13.59
CA LEU A 462 16.85 19.13 12.94
C LEU A 462 16.58 17.77 13.62
N ARG A 463 16.59 17.72 14.97
CA ARG A 463 16.27 16.50 15.72
C ARG A 463 14.88 15.96 15.39
N LEU A 464 13.88 16.83 15.23
CA LEU A 464 12.52 16.44 14.83
C LEU A 464 12.48 15.89 13.39
N ALA A 465 13.16 16.53 12.43
CA ALA A 465 13.24 16.04 11.06
C ALA A 465 13.93 14.68 10.97
N ILE A 466 15.07 14.49 11.65
CA ILE A 466 15.76 13.20 11.75
C ILE A 466 14.83 12.13 12.34
N LYS A 467 14.03 12.50 13.34
CA LYS A 467 13.05 11.59 13.94
C LYS A 467 11.97 11.16 12.97
N ARG A 468 11.48 12.09 12.16
CA ARG A 468 10.51 11.80 11.11
C ARG A 468 11.08 10.85 10.06
N VAL A 469 12.30 11.09 9.59
CA VAL A 469 13.00 10.20 8.65
C VAL A 469 13.21 8.81 9.26
N ARG A 470 13.70 8.73 10.51
CA ARG A 470 13.91 7.45 11.19
C ARG A 470 12.61 6.66 11.33
N TYR A 471 11.53 7.28 11.82
CA TYR A 471 10.24 6.60 11.94
C TYR A 471 9.69 6.16 10.59
N THR A 472 9.86 6.97 9.55
CA THR A 472 9.51 6.56 8.18
C THR A 472 10.29 5.30 7.81
N LEU A 473 11.62 5.28 7.94
CA LEU A 473 12.40 4.08 7.63
C LEU A 473 12.04 2.87 8.51
N GLU A 474 11.75 3.08 9.79
CA GLU A 474 11.31 2.00 10.71
C GLU A 474 10.00 1.36 10.22
N PHE A 475 9.00 2.17 9.82
CA PHE A 475 7.72 1.65 9.33
C PHE A 475 7.86 0.90 8.00
N TYR A 476 8.79 1.31 7.14
CA TYR A 476 9.05 0.66 5.86
C TYR A 476 10.12 -0.43 5.92
N SER A 477 10.75 -0.66 7.07
CA SER A 477 11.92 -1.54 7.21
C SER A 477 11.68 -2.94 6.67
N ALA A 478 10.51 -3.51 6.96
CA ALA A 478 10.13 -4.83 6.48
C ALA A 478 10.04 -4.94 4.94
N ALA A 479 9.82 -3.83 4.23
CA ALA A 479 9.78 -3.80 2.77
C ALA A 479 11.14 -3.40 2.14
N LEU A 480 11.92 -2.58 2.83
CA LEU A 480 13.18 -2.03 2.32
C LEU A 480 14.41 -2.91 2.67
N GLY A 481 14.24 -3.86 3.61
CA GLY A 481 15.27 -4.83 3.96
C GLY A 481 16.46 -4.26 4.74
N PRO A 482 17.55 -5.04 4.87
CA PRO A 482 18.62 -4.81 5.86
C PRO A 482 19.38 -3.49 5.72
N LEU A 483 19.52 -2.95 4.50
CA LEU A 483 20.19 -1.66 4.29
C LEU A 483 19.44 -0.50 4.98
N SER A 484 18.12 -0.61 5.15
CA SER A 484 17.33 0.37 5.90
C SER A 484 17.62 0.32 7.41
N GLU A 485 17.92 -0.85 7.96
CA GLU A 485 18.27 -1.04 9.38
C GLU A 485 19.60 -0.36 9.72
N GLU A 486 20.60 -0.46 8.84
CA GLU A 486 21.87 0.26 9.00
C GLU A 486 21.65 1.78 9.03
N MET A 487 20.78 2.29 8.15
CA MET A 487 20.42 3.72 8.13
C MET A 487 19.72 4.14 9.42
N ILE A 488 18.78 3.32 9.92
CA ILE A 488 18.10 3.55 11.20
C ILE A 488 19.13 3.61 12.33
N ALA A 489 20.10 2.69 12.37
CA ALA A 489 21.16 2.68 13.39
C ALA A 489 22.03 3.95 13.36
N ASP A 490 22.39 4.44 12.16
CA ASP A 490 23.10 5.72 11.99
C ASP A 490 22.26 6.89 12.56
N LEU A 491 20.97 6.95 12.26
CA LEU A 491 20.04 7.98 12.73
C LEU A 491 19.86 7.93 14.25
N VAL A 492 19.75 6.74 14.85
CA VAL A 492 19.65 6.55 16.32
C VAL A 492 20.87 7.12 17.03
N ARG A 493 22.09 6.81 16.55
CA ARG A 493 23.34 7.33 17.13
C ARG A 493 23.38 8.86 17.11
N LEU A 494 22.98 9.46 15.99
CA LEU A 494 22.93 10.91 15.89
C LEU A 494 21.89 11.50 16.86
N GLN A 495 20.68 10.93 16.91
CA GLN A 495 19.64 11.44 17.79
C GLN A 495 19.99 11.35 19.26
N ALA A 496 20.77 10.36 19.69
CA ALA A 496 21.28 10.28 21.05
C ALA A 496 22.15 11.51 21.39
N ARG A 497 23.05 11.90 20.48
CA ARG A 497 23.93 13.08 20.65
C ARG A 497 23.14 14.39 20.70
N LEU A 498 22.20 14.60 19.77
CA LEU A 498 21.29 15.76 19.78
C LEU A 498 20.31 15.73 20.97
N GLY A 499 20.04 14.52 21.47
CA GLY A 499 19.29 14.21 22.67
C GLY A 499 19.84 14.90 23.90
N ALA A 500 21.06 14.51 24.26
CA ALA A 500 21.77 15.02 25.42
C ALA A 500 21.83 16.56 25.48
N LEU A 501 22.01 17.23 24.33
CA LEU A 501 22.03 18.69 24.26
C LEU A 501 20.68 19.34 24.59
N SER A 502 19.57 18.72 24.15
CA SER A 502 18.23 19.22 24.45
C SER A 502 17.88 19.00 25.91
N ASP A 503 18.24 17.82 26.44
CA ASP A 503 17.88 17.37 27.77
C ASP A 503 18.64 18.20 28.83
N GLY A 504 19.92 18.51 28.59
CA GLY A 504 20.70 19.42 29.45
C GLY A 504 20.10 20.83 29.55
N ARG A 505 19.48 21.35 28.48
CA ARG A 505 18.78 22.66 28.53
C ARG A 505 17.51 22.61 29.39
N ILE A 506 16.76 21.51 29.31
CA ILE A 506 15.56 21.29 30.14
C ILE A 506 15.96 21.19 31.61
N LEU A 507 17.03 20.45 31.90
CA LEU A 507 17.59 20.32 33.25
C LEU A 507 17.97 21.69 33.83
N GLN A 508 18.72 22.51 33.09
CA GLN A 508 19.13 23.85 33.56
C GLN A 508 17.92 24.75 33.86
N LYS A 509 16.89 24.70 33.02
CA LYS A 509 15.66 25.45 33.26
C LYS A 509 14.98 25.01 34.56
N ARG A 510 14.82 23.70 34.77
CA ARG A 510 14.19 23.14 35.99
C ARG A 510 15.00 23.43 37.26
N LEU A 511 16.33 23.42 37.16
CA LEU A 511 17.20 23.79 38.28
C LEU A 511 17.05 25.26 38.68
N ALA A 512 16.96 26.16 37.70
CA ALA A 512 16.69 27.58 37.97
C ALA A 512 15.32 27.78 38.63
N GLU A 513 14.26 27.18 38.08
CA GLU A 513 12.90 27.23 38.66
C GLU A 513 12.86 26.68 40.09
N PHE A 514 13.61 25.60 40.37
CA PHE A 514 13.74 25.07 41.72
C PHE A 514 14.46 26.05 42.65
N LEU A 515 15.59 26.62 42.25
CA LEU A 515 16.35 27.55 43.09
C LEU A 515 15.54 28.82 43.41
N ASP A 516 14.79 29.35 42.44
CA ASP A 516 13.92 30.51 42.63
C ASP A 516 12.81 30.19 43.66
N SER A 517 12.06 29.11 43.43
CA SER A 517 10.99 28.69 44.36
C SER A 517 11.50 28.33 45.75
N TRP A 518 12.67 27.71 45.83
CA TRP A 518 13.30 27.34 47.10
C TRP A 518 13.75 28.59 47.88
N ALA A 519 14.32 29.59 47.21
CA ALA A 519 14.70 30.86 47.83
C ALA A 519 13.47 31.59 48.42
N GLU A 520 12.36 31.62 47.69
CA GLU A 520 11.08 32.18 48.18
C GLU A 520 10.54 31.44 49.40
N ASP A 521 10.57 30.09 49.39
CA ASP A 521 10.09 29.26 50.49
C ASP A 521 10.94 29.43 51.76
N GLN A 522 12.26 29.55 51.62
CA GLN A 522 13.17 29.83 52.74
C GLN A 522 12.96 31.23 53.32
N ALA A 523 12.75 32.24 52.46
CA ALA A 523 12.43 33.60 52.90
C ALA A 523 11.12 33.66 53.71
N ARG A 524 10.11 32.87 53.34
CA ARG A 524 8.83 32.76 54.08
C ARG A 524 8.98 32.09 55.44
N ARG A 525 9.89 31.13 55.60
CA ARG A 525 10.07 30.34 56.83
C ARG A 525 10.90 31.04 57.92
N LYS A 526 11.43 32.24 57.68
CA LYS A 526 12.27 33.03 58.61
C LYS A 526 13.45 32.23 59.21
N ALA A 527 13.93 31.21 58.51
CA ALA A 527 15.06 30.37 58.91
C ALA A 527 16.04 30.28 57.72
N PRO A 528 17.04 31.17 57.62
CA PRO A 528 17.97 31.21 56.50
C PRO A 528 19.02 30.11 56.65
N GLN A 529 18.59 28.86 56.60
CA GLN A 529 19.48 27.74 56.50
C GLN A 529 19.69 27.45 55.02
N LEU A 530 20.78 28.00 54.46
CA LEU A 530 21.25 27.74 53.09
C LEU A 530 21.70 26.29 52.87
N PHE A 531 21.38 25.37 53.79
CA PHE A 531 21.75 23.96 53.73
C PHE A 531 21.21 23.33 52.43
N GLY A 532 22.11 22.79 51.62
CA GLY A 532 21.79 22.11 50.37
C GLY A 532 21.72 23.01 49.13
N ALA A 533 21.56 24.34 49.23
CA ALA A 533 21.54 25.21 48.04
C ALA A 533 22.89 25.20 47.30
N HIS A 534 23.98 25.14 48.06
CA HIS A 534 25.32 25.10 47.51
C HIS A 534 25.54 23.84 46.66
N SER A 535 25.07 22.68 47.13
CA SER A 535 25.15 21.42 46.38
C SER A 535 24.36 21.47 45.06
N VAL A 536 23.19 22.13 45.06
CA VAL A 536 22.35 22.31 43.86
C VAL A 536 23.00 23.28 42.85
N LEU A 537 23.63 24.36 43.33
CA LEU A 537 24.40 25.28 42.50
C LEU A 537 25.62 24.60 41.86
N GLN A 538 26.35 23.78 42.62
CA GLN A 538 27.48 22.99 42.12
C GLN A 538 27.03 21.99 41.06
N TYR A 539 25.91 21.29 41.28
CA TYR A 539 25.31 20.42 40.28
C TYR A 539 24.91 21.18 39.00
N SER A 540 24.24 22.34 39.15
CA SER A 540 23.89 23.21 38.02
C SER A 540 25.11 23.65 37.23
N GLN A 541 26.19 24.05 37.91
CA GLN A 541 27.44 24.45 37.29
C GLN A 541 28.10 23.29 36.54
N ALA A 542 28.26 22.12 37.19
CA ALA A 542 28.85 20.94 36.59
C ALA A 542 28.12 20.54 35.29
N ARG A 543 26.78 20.57 35.31
CA ARG A 543 25.96 20.26 34.13
C ARG A 543 25.98 21.35 33.06
N ARG A 544 26.19 22.63 33.42
CA ARG A 544 26.46 23.70 32.44
C ARG A 544 27.77 23.47 31.72
N GLU A 545 28.82 23.08 32.44
CA GLU A 545 30.11 22.78 31.86
C GLU A 545 30.07 21.53 30.98
N ASP A 546 29.41 20.45 31.41
CA ASP A 546 29.16 19.26 30.60
C ASP A 546 28.43 19.59 29.30
N TRP A 547 27.37 20.41 29.38
CA TRP A 547 26.64 20.86 28.21
C TRP A 547 27.53 21.68 27.27
N GLY A 548 28.34 22.60 27.81
CA GLY A 548 29.31 23.39 27.05
C GLY A 548 30.39 22.53 26.38
N ARG A 549 30.92 21.51 27.07
CA ARG A 549 31.83 20.50 26.51
C ARG A 549 31.17 19.69 25.40
N GLY A 550 29.93 19.24 25.62
CA GLY A 550 29.14 18.49 24.65
C GLY A 550 28.88 19.30 23.37
N LEU A 551 28.54 20.58 23.50
CA LEU A 551 28.33 21.49 22.37
C LEU A 551 29.63 21.72 21.58
N LYS A 552 30.76 21.94 22.27
CA LYS A 552 32.09 22.07 21.63
C LYS A 552 32.52 20.81 20.89
N LYS A 553 32.21 19.62 21.43
CA LYS A 553 32.52 18.32 20.82
C LYS A 553 31.57 17.95 19.67
N LEU A 554 30.43 18.62 19.54
CA LEU A 554 29.47 18.38 18.46
C LEU A 554 30.02 18.95 17.14
N LYS A 555 30.83 18.15 16.44
CA LYS A 555 31.23 18.46 15.07
C LYS A 555 29.97 18.50 14.18
N PRO A 556 29.80 19.48 13.27
CA PRO A 556 28.76 19.46 12.23
C PRO A 556 29.07 18.42 11.14
N ASP A 557 29.69 17.32 11.53
CA ASP A 557 30.01 16.22 10.64
C ASP A 557 28.89 15.18 10.75
N TRP A 558 27.78 15.51 10.12
CA TRP A 558 26.63 14.62 9.95
C TRP A 558 26.84 13.70 8.74
N THR A 559 28.05 13.54 8.21
CA THR A 559 28.32 12.83 6.94
C THR A 559 27.65 11.46 6.79
N PRO A 560 27.50 10.62 7.83
CA PRO A 560 26.74 9.36 7.74
C PRO A 560 25.25 9.54 7.45
N VAL A 561 24.66 10.67 7.85
CA VAL A 561 23.22 10.96 7.87
C VAL A 561 22.86 12.27 7.15
N ARG A 562 23.78 12.84 6.37
CA ARG A 562 23.51 13.97 5.46
C ARG A 562 22.32 13.66 4.57
N ALA A 563 21.42 14.62 4.38
CA ALA A 563 20.22 14.44 3.57
C ALA A 563 20.56 13.92 2.16
N SER A 564 21.60 14.46 1.53
CA SER A 564 22.07 14.04 0.20
C SER A 564 22.61 12.60 0.15
N ARG A 565 23.20 12.09 1.24
CA ARG A 565 23.66 10.70 1.34
C ARG A 565 22.49 9.76 1.60
N LEU A 566 21.59 10.12 2.50
CA LEU A 566 20.37 9.36 2.77
C LEU A 566 19.50 9.25 1.52
N ARG A 567 19.33 10.35 0.76
CA ARG A 567 18.59 10.34 -0.51
C ARG A 567 19.16 9.35 -1.52
N ARG A 568 20.50 9.28 -1.66
CA ARG A 568 21.15 8.28 -2.51
C ARG A 568 20.86 6.86 -2.06
N ARG A 569 20.98 6.57 -0.76
CA ARG A 569 20.68 5.23 -0.20
C ARG A 569 19.20 4.86 -0.35
N VAL A 570 18.28 5.79 -0.08
CA VAL A 570 16.83 5.60 -0.28
C VAL A 570 16.49 5.33 -1.75
N ASN A 571 17.12 6.04 -2.70
CA ASN A 571 16.87 5.78 -4.13
C ASN A 571 17.28 4.36 -4.55
N ILE A 572 18.35 3.81 -3.97
CA ILE A 572 18.74 2.40 -4.18
C ILE A 572 17.65 1.47 -3.64
N LEU A 573 17.19 1.72 -2.41
CA LEU A 573 16.13 0.94 -1.76
C LEU A 573 14.82 0.97 -2.56
N LEU A 574 14.41 2.14 -3.05
CA LEU A 574 13.18 2.30 -3.85
C LEU A 574 13.25 1.58 -5.21
N ARG A 575 14.42 1.58 -5.86
CA ARG A 575 14.63 0.81 -7.10
C ARG A 575 14.53 -0.69 -6.85
N ALA A 576 15.14 -1.17 -5.76
CA ALA A 576 15.10 -2.57 -5.38
C ALA A 576 13.66 -3.01 -5.03
N LEU A 577 12.95 -2.18 -4.25
CA LEU A 577 11.53 -2.38 -3.95
C LEU A 577 10.69 -2.48 -5.22
N LYS A 578 10.81 -1.53 -6.16
CA LYS A 578 10.06 -1.57 -7.43
C LYS A 578 10.37 -2.81 -8.27
N ALA A 579 11.60 -3.33 -8.21
CA ALA A 579 11.99 -4.55 -8.90
C ALA A 579 11.56 -5.84 -8.18
N GLY A 580 10.98 -5.75 -6.98
CA GLY A 580 10.65 -6.92 -6.15
C GLY A 580 11.88 -7.65 -5.60
N VAL A 581 13.04 -7.00 -5.53
CA VAL A 581 14.31 -7.59 -5.10
C VAL A 581 14.71 -7.02 -3.75
N VAL A 582 15.04 -7.88 -2.77
CA VAL A 582 15.61 -7.42 -1.50
C VAL A 582 17.09 -7.08 -1.72
N PRO A 583 17.53 -5.82 -1.49
CA PRO A 583 18.92 -5.43 -1.73
C PRO A 583 19.88 -6.15 -0.76
N LYS A 584 20.85 -6.91 -1.29
CA LYS A 584 21.90 -7.56 -0.51
C LYS A 584 22.88 -6.52 0.05
N ILE A 585 23.33 -6.70 1.29
CA ILE A 585 24.40 -5.89 1.90
C ILE A 585 25.73 -6.28 1.24
N ALA A 586 26.49 -5.30 0.74
CA ALA A 586 27.90 -5.51 0.39
C ALA A 586 28.73 -5.56 1.69
N PRO A 587 29.64 -6.52 1.87
CA PRO A 587 30.45 -6.62 3.09
C PRO A 587 31.27 -5.34 3.28
N ARG A 588 31.27 -4.81 4.52
CA ARG A 588 32.10 -3.65 4.88
C ARG A 588 33.57 -3.98 4.65
N PRO A 589 34.37 -3.08 4.04
CA PRO A 589 35.83 -3.23 4.09
C PRO A 589 36.24 -3.21 5.56
N GLN A 590 36.97 -4.24 6.00
CA GLN A 590 37.51 -4.28 7.35
C GLN A 590 38.41 -3.05 7.56
N PRO A 591 38.31 -2.34 8.69
CA PRO A 591 39.28 -1.31 9.02
C PRO A 591 40.66 -1.96 9.07
N GLY A 592 41.58 -1.41 8.28
CA GLY A 592 42.87 -2.03 7.97
C GLY A 592 43.58 -2.57 9.21
N ARG A 593 44.06 -3.81 9.08
CA ARG A 593 45.20 -4.30 9.87
C ARG A 593 46.28 -3.23 9.78
N VAL A 594 46.61 -2.63 10.93
CA VAL A 594 47.91 -2.02 11.15
C VAL A 594 48.91 -3.15 10.91
N VAL A 595 49.60 -3.09 9.77
CA VAL A 595 50.82 -3.85 9.55
C VAL A 595 51.94 -2.96 10.09
N ALA A 596 52.78 -3.60 10.90
CA ALA A 596 53.97 -3.12 11.62
C ALA A 596 54.59 -1.78 11.18
#